data_AF-A0A2W5MN78-F1
#
_entry.id   AF-A0A2W5MN78-F1
#
_cell.length_a   1.000
_cell.length_b   1.000
_cell.length_c   1.000
_cell.angle_alpha   90.00
_cell.angle_beta   90.00
_cell.angle_gamma   90.00
#
_symmetry.space_group_name_H-M   'P 1'
#
loop_
_entity.id
_entity.type
_entity.pdbx_description
1 polymer ?
#
loop_
_entity_poly.entity_id
_entity_poly.type
_entity_poly.pdbx_seq_one_letter_code
_entity_poly.pdbx_strand_id
1 'polypeptide(L)'
;MAKRIVIGVLILAIAALGVAIWRFNTATEGQPLSGRTRADFVRSAQDGCATRQREADASLDAALVAKFCSCYAEGLAQRVTTADLDRLTGRAASEIQADMRAKMEDADRVCAAKVEEGAN
;
A
#
# COMPACT_ATOMS: atom_id res chain seq x y z
N MET A 1 -12.29 -5.78 28.35
CA MET A 1 -12.45 -5.13 27.03
C MET A 1 -11.07 -5.06 26.39
N ALA A 2 -10.77 -5.99 25.48
CA ALA A 2 -9.45 -6.08 24.87
C ALA A 2 -9.30 -4.99 23.80
N LYS A 3 -8.45 -3.99 24.05
CA LYS A 3 -7.97 -3.06 23.02
C LYS A 3 -7.25 -3.90 21.94
N ARG A 4 -7.94 -4.19 20.83
CA ARG A 4 -7.35 -4.83 19.65
C ARG A 4 -6.55 -3.78 18.91
N ILE A 5 -5.28 -3.63 19.29
CA ILE A 5 -4.35 -2.70 18.65
C ILE A 5 -3.99 -3.32 17.30
N VAL A 6 -4.47 -2.73 16.21
CA VAL A 6 -3.94 -3.00 14.87
C VAL A 6 -2.48 -2.55 14.90
N ILE A 7 -1.55 -3.48 14.76
CA ILE A 7 -0.13 -3.16 14.69
C ILE A 7 0.08 -2.44 13.36
N GLY A 8 0.55 -1.19 13.42
CA GLY A 8 0.93 -0.42 12.24
C GLY A 8 1.89 -1.26 11.40
N VAL A 9 1.54 -1.49 10.14
CA VAL A 9 2.32 -2.37 9.25
C VAL A 9 3.53 -1.58 8.76
N LEU A 10 4.50 -1.41 9.65
CA LEU A 10 5.86 -1.24 9.21
C LEU A 10 6.32 -2.63 8.72
N ILE A 11 6.36 -2.78 7.38
CA ILE A 11 7.40 -3.45 6.60
C ILE A 11 6.95 -4.58 5.61
N LEU A 12 7.34 -4.35 4.34
CA LEU A 12 7.66 -5.21 3.17
C LEU A 12 6.53 -5.97 2.46
N ALA A 13 5.94 -5.43 1.38
CA ALA A 13 5.36 -6.30 0.35
C ALA A 13 5.38 -5.64 -1.03
N ILE A 14 6.41 -5.89 -1.85
CA ILE A 14 6.35 -5.62 -3.30
C ILE A 14 7.09 -6.74 -4.04
N ALA A 15 6.35 -7.76 -4.43
CA ALA A 15 6.80 -8.84 -5.30
C ALA A 15 5.79 -9.05 -6.43
N ALA A 16 5.54 -8.03 -7.28
CA ALA A 16 4.68 -8.23 -8.47
C ALA A 16 4.78 -7.14 -9.58
N LEU A 17 5.70 -6.16 -9.53
CA LEU A 17 5.69 -5.02 -10.47
C LEU A 17 6.50 -5.22 -11.77
N GLY A 18 6.90 -6.45 -12.10
CA GLY A 18 7.88 -6.71 -13.17
C GLY A 18 7.37 -6.85 -14.61
N VAL A 19 6.07 -7.04 -14.87
CA VAL A 19 5.64 -7.62 -16.17
C VAL A 19 4.82 -6.69 -17.09
N ALA A 20 4.48 -5.45 -16.70
CA ALA A 20 3.57 -4.60 -17.50
C ALA A 20 4.20 -3.39 -18.25
N ILE A 21 5.49 -3.10 -18.07
CA ILE A 21 6.11 -1.81 -18.48
C ILE A 21 6.69 -1.83 -19.90
N TRP A 22 5.95 -2.29 -20.91
CA TRP A 22 6.43 -2.25 -22.32
C TRP A 22 5.50 -1.55 -23.32
N ARG A 23 4.37 -0.95 -22.89
CA ARG A 23 3.39 -0.41 -23.86
C ARG A 23 2.89 1.03 -23.65
N PHE A 24 3.38 1.79 -22.68
CA PHE A 24 2.90 3.16 -22.44
C PHE A 24 4.03 4.13 -22.07
N ASN A 25 4.88 4.46 -23.03
CA ASN A 25 5.93 5.47 -22.85
C ASN A 25 5.42 6.89 -23.21
N THR A 26 4.45 7.37 -22.44
CA THR A 26 4.06 8.80 -22.35
C THR A 26 3.65 9.12 -20.90
N ALA A 27 4.44 8.66 -19.92
CA ALA A 27 4.22 9.03 -18.53
C ALA A 27 4.79 10.44 -18.32
N THR A 28 3.91 11.43 -18.19
CA THR A 28 4.30 12.77 -17.71
C THR A 28 4.82 12.62 -16.29
N GLU A 29 6.05 13.08 -16.02
CA GLU A 29 6.64 12.99 -14.68
C GLU A 29 5.72 13.66 -13.64
N GLY A 30 5.44 12.95 -12.54
CA GLY A 30 4.61 13.46 -11.44
C GLY A 30 3.10 13.27 -11.59
N GLN A 31 2.62 12.59 -12.64
CA GLN A 31 1.18 12.35 -12.79
C GLN A 31 0.69 11.27 -11.79
N PRO A 32 -0.45 11.48 -11.11
CA PRO A 32 -1.04 10.46 -10.25
C PRO A 32 -1.36 9.19 -11.04
N LEU A 33 -1.32 8.03 -10.37
CA LEU A 33 -1.79 6.79 -10.97
C LEU A 33 -3.26 6.93 -11.37
N SER A 34 -3.59 6.49 -12.58
CA SER A 34 -4.96 6.54 -13.10
C SER A 34 -5.31 5.26 -13.87
N GLY A 35 -6.60 5.08 -14.16
CA GLY A 35 -7.11 3.96 -14.95
C GLY A 35 -6.71 2.59 -14.41
N ARG A 36 -6.32 1.70 -15.33
CA ARG A 36 -5.94 0.32 -15.00
C ARG A 36 -4.70 0.24 -14.11
N THR A 37 -3.68 1.07 -14.34
CA THR A 37 -2.45 1.08 -13.52
C THR A 37 -2.74 1.36 -12.05
N ARG A 38 -3.65 2.31 -11.78
CA ARG A 38 -4.10 2.59 -10.40
C ARG A 38 -4.81 1.39 -9.80
N ALA A 39 -5.74 0.77 -10.54
CA ALA A 39 -6.52 -0.36 -10.05
C ALA A 39 -5.63 -1.56 -9.70
N ASP A 40 -4.65 -1.86 -10.57
CA ASP A 40 -3.71 -2.96 -10.35
C ASP A 40 -2.75 -2.66 -9.20
N PHE A 41 -2.30 -1.41 -9.06
CA PHE A 41 -1.49 -0.97 -7.91
C PHE A 41 -2.27 -1.12 -6.59
N VAL A 42 -3.51 -0.62 -6.53
CA VAL A 42 -4.36 -0.73 -5.34
C VAL A 42 -4.56 -2.19 -4.97
N ARG A 43 -4.92 -3.06 -5.92
CA ARG A 43 -5.10 -4.48 -5.65
C ARG A 43 -3.82 -5.11 -5.09
N SER A 44 -2.68 -4.88 -5.73
CA SER A 44 -1.40 -5.42 -5.26
C SER A 44 -1.02 -4.93 -3.87
N ALA A 45 -1.27 -3.65 -3.56
CA ALA A 45 -0.99 -3.08 -2.24
C ALA A 45 -1.94 -3.63 -1.16
N GLN A 46 -3.21 -3.84 -1.49
CA GLN A 46 -4.18 -4.48 -0.59
C GLN A 46 -3.77 -5.91 -0.24
N ASP A 47 -3.44 -6.71 -1.25
CA ASP A 47 -3.04 -8.11 -1.06
C ASP A 47 -1.75 -8.22 -0.24
N GLY A 48 -0.77 -7.36 -0.54
CA GLY A 48 0.48 -7.27 0.23
C GLY A 48 0.23 -6.88 1.69
N CYS A 49 -0.59 -5.88 1.93
CA CYS A 49 -0.97 -5.45 3.28
C CYS A 49 -1.68 -6.58 4.06
N ALA A 50 -2.67 -7.23 3.45
CA ALA A 50 -3.47 -8.26 4.11
C ALA A 50 -2.63 -9.50 4.45
N THR A 51 -1.72 -9.89 3.54
CA THR A 51 -0.76 -10.97 3.78
C THR A 51 0.11 -10.64 5.00
N ARG A 52 0.63 -9.41 5.07
CA ARG A 52 1.48 -8.98 6.19
C ARG A 52 0.76 -8.90 7.52
N GLN A 53 -0.45 -8.37 7.54
CA GLN A 53 -1.24 -8.34 8.77
C GLN A 53 -1.45 -9.75 9.33
N ARG A 54 -1.74 -10.73 8.46
CA ARG A 54 -1.91 -12.13 8.86
C ARG A 54 -0.61 -12.79 9.31
N GLU A 55 0.52 -12.47 8.68
CA GLU A 55 1.84 -12.95 9.11
C GLU A 55 2.27 -12.37 10.46
N ALA A 56 1.94 -11.09 10.70
CA ALA A 56 2.23 -10.42 11.96
C ALA A 56 1.33 -10.90 13.10
N ASP A 57 0.03 -11.04 12.84
CA ASP A 57 -0.93 -11.54 13.80
C ASP A 57 -2.13 -12.20 13.09
N ALA A 58 -2.11 -13.53 13.04
CA ALA A 58 -3.17 -14.34 12.43
C ALA A 58 -4.50 -14.28 13.21
N SER A 59 -4.52 -13.72 14.43
CA SER A 59 -5.73 -13.57 15.25
C SER A 59 -6.52 -12.29 14.94
N LEU A 60 -5.99 -11.41 14.10
CA LEU A 60 -6.67 -10.19 13.69
C LEU A 60 -7.98 -10.49 12.96
N ASP A 61 -8.98 -9.65 13.23
CA ASP A 61 -10.28 -9.75 12.57
C ASP A 61 -10.14 -9.48 11.06
N ALA A 62 -10.61 -10.42 10.24
CA ALA A 62 -10.44 -10.36 8.79
C ALA A 62 -11.16 -9.14 8.16
N ALA A 63 -12.30 -8.72 8.72
CA ALA A 63 -13.02 -7.56 8.22
C ALA A 63 -12.29 -6.26 8.59
N LEU A 64 -11.71 -6.20 9.79
CA LEU A 64 -10.87 -5.09 10.24
C LEU A 64 -9.62 -4.94 9.36
N VAL A 65 -8.92 -6.05 9.10
CA VAL A 65 -7.74 -6.09 8.22
C VAL A 65 -8.12 -5.65 6.80
N ALA A 66 -9.23 -6.15 6.26
CA ALA A 66 -9.70 -5.75 4.94
C ALA A 66 -10.02 -4.25 4.86
N LYS A 67 -10.71 -3.70 5.86
CA LYS A 67 -11.04 -2.27 5.93
C LYS A 67 -9.77 -1.40 5.99
N PHE A 68 -8.84 -1.78 6.86
CA PHE A 68 -7.55 -1.10 7.01
C PHE A 68 -6.75 -1.14 5.70
N CYS A 69 -6.52 -2.33 5.15
CA CYS A 69 -5.71 -2.51 3.95
C CYS A 69 -6.33 -1.85 2.71
N SER A 70 -7.67 -1.84 2.61
CA SER A 70 -8.36 -1.10 1.56
C SER A 70 -8.10 0.40 1.65
N CYS A 71 -8.22 0.97 2.85
CA CYS A 71 -7.91 2.38 3.06
C CYS A 71 -6.43 2.66 2.74
N TYR A 72 -5.53 1.84 3.26
CA TYR A 72 -4.09 2.01 3.13
C TYR A 72 -3.68 2.03 1.65
N ALA A 73 -4.14 1.06 0.87
CA ALA A 73 -3.81 0.95 -0.54
C ALA A 73 -4.37 2.12 -1.37
N GLU A 74 -5.61 2.55 -1.08
CA GLU A 74 -6.20 3.73 -1.73
C GLU A 74 -5.44 5.01 -1.36
N GLY A 75 -5.09 5.18 -0.09
CA GLY A 75 -4.29 6.30 0.39
C GLY A 75 -2.90 6.33 -0.23
N LEU A 76 -2.26 5.17 -0.36
CA LEU A 76 -0.97 5.05 -1.01
C LEU A 76 -1.06 5.35 -2.51
N ALA A 77 -2.09 4.84 -3.20
CA ALA A 77 -2.30 5.08 -4.63
C ALA A 77 -2.55 6.56 -4.97
N GLN A 78 -3.09 7.35 -4.04
CA GLN A 78 -3.24 8.81 -4.20
C GLN A 78 -1.90 9.57 -4.11
N ARG A 79 -0.88 8.98 -3.49
CA ARG A 79 0.43 9.60 -3.21
C ARG A 79 1.53 9.10 -4.13
N VAL A 80 1.34 7.92 -4.73
CA VAL A 80 2.24 7.34 -5.70
C VAL A 80 1.93 7.90 -7.08
N THR A 81 2.98 8.26 -7.80
CA THR A 81 2.95 8.75 -9.17
C THR A 81 3.54 7.71 -10.11
N THR A 82 3.30 7.86 -11.41
CA THR A 82 3.95 7.04 -12.44
C THR A 82 5.49 7.12 -12.34
N ALA A 83 6.03 8.33 -12.12
CA ALA A 83 7.46 8.55 -11.93
C ALA A 83 8.02 7.86 -10.68
N ASP A 84 7.22 7.61 -9.64
CA ASP A 84 7.66 6.77 -8.53
C ASP A 84 7.78 5.32 -9.00
N LEU A 85 6.77 4.76 -9.65
CA LEU A 85 6.82 3.37 -10.14
C LEU A 85 8.00 3.13 -11.09
N ASP A 86 8.28 4.09 -11.98
CA ASP A 86 9.43 4.02 -12.89
C ASP A 86 10.75 4.03 -12.13
N ARG A 87 10.90 4.90 -11.12
CA ARG A 87 12.10 4.97 -10.25
C ARG A 87 12.30 3.72 -9.38
N LEU A 88 11.23 2.99 -9.08
CA LEU A 88 11.28 1.77 -8.29
C LEU A 88 11.57 0.52 -9.12
N THR A 89 11.47 0.62 -10.46
CA THR A 89 11.69 -0.50 -11.36
C THR A 89 13.14 -0.98 -11.28
N GLY A 90 13.35 -2.25 -10.97
CA GLY A 90 14.67 -2.88 -10.87
C GLY A 90 15.42 -2.64 -9.55
N ARG A 91 14.82 -1.93 -8.58
CA ARG A 91 15.43 -1.70 -7.25
C ARG A 91 15.12 -2.81 -6.26
N ALA A 92 15.99 -2.99 -5.27
CA ALA A 92 15.76 -3.95 -4.22
C ALA A 92 14.59 -3.52 -3.32
N ALA A 93 13.89 -4.48 -2.71
CA ALA A 93 12.72 -4.20 -1.88
C ALA A 93 13.02 -3.25 -0.70
N SER A 94 14.20 -3.35 -0.09
CA SER A 94 14.65 -2.47 0.99
C SER A 94 14.83 -1.02 0.54
N GLU A 95 15.30 -0.81 -0.69
CA GLU A 95 15.48 0.51 -1.29
C GLU A 95 14.13 1.12 -1.65
N ILE A 96 13.23 0.32 -2.24
CA ILE A 96 11.88 0.76 -2.56
C ILE A 96 11.14 1.21 -1.29
N GLN A 97 11.31 0.47 -0.20
CA GLN A 97 10.75 0.85 1.08
C GLN A 97 11.31 2.16 1.62
N ALA A 98 12.61 2.38 1.52
CA ALA A 98 13.23 3.61 1.98
C ALA A 98 12.66 4.82 1.21
N ASP A 99 12.56 4.70 -0.11
CA ASP A 99 12.06 5.76 -0.98
C ASP A 99 10.56 6.05 -0.78
N MET A 100 9.77 5.01 -0.51
CA MET A 100 8.31 5.14 -0.32
C MET A 100 7.88 5.30 1.14
N ARG A 101 8.82 5.25 2.10
CA ARG A 101 8.53 5.22 3.54
C ARG A 101 7.58 6.33 3.98
N ALA A 102 7.89 7.58 3.64
CA ALA A 102 7.08 8.72 4.04
C ALA A 102 5.64 8.64 3.50
N LYS A 103 5.46 8.11 2.29
CA LYS A 103 4.13 7.92 1.67
C LYS A 103 3.37 6.78 2.34
N MET A 104 4.07 5.70 2.69
CA MET A 104 3.49 4.57 3.44
C MET A 104 3.07 4.99 4.85
N GLU A 105 3.91 5.72 5.58
CA GLU A 105 3.62 6.21 6.94
C GLU A 105 2.43 7.17 6.96
N ASP A 106 2.32 8.05 5.97
CA ASP A 106 1.17 8.95 5.88
C ASP A 106 -0.13 8.20 5.55
N ALA A 107 -0.08 7.21 4.65
CA ALA A 107 -1.24 6.36 4.35
C ALA A 107 -1.65 5.53 5.58
N ASP A 108 -0.69 4.94 6.29
CA ASP A 108 -0.90 4.16 7.52
C ASP A 108 -1.58 5.02 8.60
N ARG A 109 -1.03 6.19 8.91
CA ARG A 109 -1.57 7.10 9.93
C ARG A 109 -3.02 7.50 9.65
N VAL A 110 -3.32 7.89 8.40
CA VAL A 110 -4.69 8.29 8.02
C VAL A 110 -5.67 7.12 8.17
N CYS A 111 -5.23 5.91 7.85
CA CYS A 111 -6.09 4.73 7.84
C CYS A 111 -6.25 4.10 9.21
N ALA A 112 -5.22 4.12 10.05
CA ALA A 112 -5.32 3.71 11.45
C ALA A 112 -6.39 4.55 12.18
N ALA A 113 -6.33 5.88 12.05
CA ALA A 113 -7.32 6.78 12.64
C ALA A 113 -8.77 6.48 12.19
N LYS A 114 -8.98 6.24 10.89
CA LYS A 114 -10.30 5.92 10.33
C LYS A 114 -10.87 4.58 10.80
N VAL A 115 -10.00 3.62 11.11
CA VAL A 115 -10.41 2.30 11.59
C VAL A 115 -10.77 2.36 13.07
N GLU A 116 -10.05 3.17 13.86
CA GLU A 116 -10.35 3.43 15.27
C GLU A 116 -11.66 4.21 15.46
N GLU A 117 -11.92 5.24 14.64
CA GLU A 117 -13.16 6.03 14.68
C GLU A 117 -14.42 5.21 14.35
N GLY A 118 -14.29 4.20 13.48
CA GLY A 118 -15.40 3.33 13.08
C GLY A 118 -15.57 2.06 13.94
N ALA A 119 -14.85 1.94 15.05
CA ALA A 119 -14.93 0.83 15.99
C ALA A 119 -15.63 1.19 17.32
N ASN A 120 -16.14 2.42 17.45
CA ASN A 120 -17.04 2.87 18.52
C ASN A 120 -18.51 2.79 18.11
#